data_AF-A0A9D7S8P4-F1
#
_entry.id   AF-A0A9D7S8P4-F1
#
_cell.length_a   1.000
_cell.length_b   1.000
_cell.length_c   1.000
_cell.angle_alpha   90.00
_cell.angle_beta   90.00
_cell.angle_gamma   90.00
#
_symmetry.space_group_name_H-M   'P 1'
#
loop_
_entity.id
_entity.type
_entity.pdbx_description
1 polymer ?
#
loop_
_entity_poly.entity_id
_entity_poly.type
_entity_poly.pdbx_seq_one_letter_code
_entity_poly.pdbx_strand_id
1 'polypeptide(L)'
;MNKITELNDRPKMKILEGAYNEIVNTIGSRPAESGGLLFGKEDDMIVRKFVFDKHAHTTRSTYTFNTEFLNPEIKRIWNEEGLSCIGFIHSHPHGYGRLSPPDIEYFSSMFESMPRKHYITPIVFTVPDGGFKINAHILRNGERNTSIAEIVVLPDDYRFKSEMVLDNNFSVEQKTETWGKRKKVMLIASIYFGLITFLFVYQLFVQHYIKNTQTNIIRNVYEITDRMKNIEKEIAEKSYVPSQELRQREANNAKLKREETIEQKTFKNSINKKSVEKKSKTKAALLVGGIISKDSIALINHLETKQTSEVDSGK
;
A
#
# COMPACT_ATOMS: atom_id res chain seq x y z
N MET A 1 47.19 16.95 -19.26
CA MET A 1 45.98 16.70 -18.43
C MET A 1 44.74 16.89 -19.30
N ASN A 2 44.36 15.89 -20.09
CA ASN A 2 43.15 15.94 -20.95
C ASN A 2 42.37 14.62 -20.80
N LYS A 3 41.72 14.40 -19.65
CA LYS A 3 40.93 13.17 -19.42
C LYS A 3 39.67 13.37 -18.57
N ILE A 4 39.14 14.59 -18.47
CA ILE A 4 37.97 14.90 -17.63
C ILE A 4 36.72 15.26 -18.46
N THR A 5 36.83 15.48 -19.77
CA THR A 5 35.69 15.88 -20.62
C THR A 5 34.87 14.74 -21.24
N GLU A 6 35.30 13.48 -21.16
CA GLU A 6 34.56 12.34 -21.76
C GLU A 6 33.46 11.75 -20.85
N LEU A 7 33.26 12.28 -19.63
CA LEU A 7 32.29 11.72 -18.67
C LEU A 7 30.86 12.30 -18.79
N ASN A 8 30.62 13.30 -19.64
CA ASN A 8 29.36 14.08 -19.62
C ASN A 8 28.41 13.89 -20.82
N ASP A 9 28.64 12.94 -21.73
CA ASP A 9 27.73 12.73 -22.87
C ASP A 9 27.31 11.26 -23.05
N ARG A 10 26.95 10.61 -21.93
CA ARG A 10 26.29 9.31 -22.02
C ARG A 10 24.93 9.49 -22.69
N PRO A 11 24.54 8.61 -23.62
CA PRO A 11 23.21 8.68 -24.21
C PRO A 11 22.15 8.53 -23.12
N LYS A 12 20.96 9.09 -23.37
CA LYS A 12 19.86 9.10 -22.39
C LYS A 12 18.73 8.18 -22.83
N MET A 13 18.29 7.31 -21.94
CA MET A 13 17.02 6.59 -22.04
C MET A 13 15.98 7.41 -21.28
N LYS A 14 15.01 7.98 -22.00
CA LYS A 14 13.89 8.72 -21.43
C LYS A 14 12.69 7.79 -21.26
N ILE A 15 12.05 7.83 -20.11
CA ILE A 15 10.87 6.99 -19.81
C ILE A 15 9.82 7.82 -19.06
N LEU A 16 8.55 7.66 -19.42
CA LEU A 16 7.44 8.26 -18.69
C LEU A 16 7.23 7.56 -17.34
N GLU A 17 6.78 8.32 -16.35
CA GLU A 17 6.58 7.88 -14.97
C GLU A 17 5.65 6.65 -14.89
N GLY A 18 4.55 6.63 -15.63
CA GLY A 18 3.63 5.49 -15.68
C GLY A 18 4.32 4.21 -16.11
N ALA A 19 5.07 4.24 -17.21
CA ALA A 19 5.83 3.08 -17.69
C ALA A 19 6.94 2.67 -16.73
N TYR A 20 7.63 3.62 -16.11
CA TYR A 20 8.65 3.34 -15.09
C TYR A 20 8.03 2.63 -13.87
N ASN A 21 6.90 3.13 -13.37
CA ASN A 21 6.20 2.55 -12.24
C ASN A 21 5.66 1.15 -12.54
N GLU A 22 5.17 0.89 -13.76
CA GLU A 22 4.77 -0.46 -14.17
C GLU A 22 5.96 -1.44 -14.14
N ILE A 23 7.15 -1.03 -14.59
CA ILE A 23 8.38 -1.86 -14.50
C ILE A 23 8.73 -2.15 -13.04
N VAL A 24 8.69 -1.15 -12.15
CA VAL A 24 8.95 -1.30 -10.72
C VAL A 24 7.97 -2.31 -10.10
N ASN A 25 6.68 -2.17 -10.40
CA ASN A 25 5.61 -2.97 -9.82
C ASN A 25 5.54 -4.41 -10.37
N THR A 26 6.17 -4.68 -11.52
CA THR A 26 6.15 -6.00 -12.17
C THR A 26 7.52 -6.68 -12.10
N ILE A 27 8.46 -6.31 -12.96
CA ILE A 27 9.81 -6.89 -13.03
C ILE A 27 10.55 -6.59 -11.71
N GLY A 28 10.48 -5.35 -11.23
CA GLY A 28 11.21 -4.93 -10.03
C GLY A 28 10.80 -5.64 -8.74
N SER A 29 9.57 -6.18 -8.67
CA SER A 29 8.99 -6.84 -7.50
C SER A 29 9.08 -8.37 -7.56
N ARG A 30 9.67 -8.95 -8.62
CA ARG A 30 9.77 -10.39 -8.85
C ARG A 30 11.23 -10.86 -8.83
N PRO A 31 11.50 -12.15 -8.60
CA PRO A 31 12.82 -12.72 -8.85
C PRO A 31 13.27 -12.46 -10.29
N ALA A 32 14.58 -12.45 -10.49
CA ALA A 32 15.23 -12.24 -11.79
C ALA A 32 14.70 -13.18 -12.89
N GLU A 33 15.06 -12.85 -14.13
CA GLU A 33 14.61 -13.52 -15.37
C GLU A 33 13.14 -13.29 -15.75
N SER A 34 12.57 -12.14 -15.39
CA SER A 34 11.29 -11.65 -15.93
C SER A 34 11.50 -10.43 -16.84
N GLY A 35 10.60 -10.18 -17.77
CA GLY A 35 10.81 -9.17 -18.80
C GLY A 35 9.57 -8.71 -19.54
N GLY A 36 9.79 -7.99 -20.63
CA GLY A 36 8.72 -7.46 -21.47
C GLY A 36 9.22 -6.55 -22.58
N LEU A 37 8.29 -5.77 -23.13
CA LEU A 37 8.53 -4.87 -24.26
C LEU A 37 8.33 -3.41 -23.86
N LEU A 38 9.13 -2.52 -24.47
CA LEU A 38 9.07 -1.08 -24.29
C LEU A 38 8.49 -0.44 -25.54
N PHE A 39 7.53 0.48 -25.38
CA PHE A 39 6.83 1.12 -26.49
C PHE A 39 6.96 2.65 -26.44
N GLY A 40 7.04 3.27 -27.61
CA GLY A 40 7.20 4.70 -27.77
C GLY A 40 7.10 5.15 -29.22
N LYS A 41 7.62 6.33 -29.51
CA LYS A 41 7.75 6.83 -30.89
C LYS A 41 9.21 6.72 -31.32
N GLU A 42 9.42 6.40 -32.59
CA GLU A 42 10.77 6.15 -33.12
C GLU A 42 11.59 7.43 -33.36
N ASP A 43 10.92 8.58 -33.44
CA ASP A 43 11.53 9.89 -33.64
C ASP A 43 12.23 10.41 -32.38
N ASP A 44 11.62 10.21 -31.20
CA ASP A 44 12.16 10.69 -29.92
C ASP A 44 12.66 9.60 -28.98
N MET A 45 12.32 8.34 -29.26
CA MET A 45 12.71 7.16 -28.47
C MET A 45 12.34 7.25 -26.98
N ILE A 46 11.31 8.04 -26.63
CA ILE A 46 10.80 8.11 -25.26
C ILE A 46 9.92 6.89 -25.00
N VAL A 47 10.26 6.11 -23.98
CA VAL A 47 9.44 4.99 -23.51
C VAL A 47 8.19 5.54 -22.84
N ARG A 48 7.04 5.28 -23.45
CA ARG A 48 5.72 5.75 -23.02
C ARG A 48 4.89 4.66 -22.38
N LYS A 49 5.13 3.41 -22.75
CA LYS A 49 4.37 2.26 -22.28
C LYS A 49 5.28 1.06 -22.14
N PHE A 50 4.99 0.24 -21.13
CA PHE A 50 5.66 -1.02 -20.91
C PHE A 50 4.62 -2.14 -20.94
N VAL A 51 4.97 -3.27 -21.53
CA VAL A 51 4.13 -4.47 -21.53
C VAL A 51 4.91 -5.59 -20.87
N PHE A 52 4.45 -6.00 -19.70
CA PHE A 52 5.01 -7.13 -18.99
C PHE A 52 4.66 -8.46 -19.66
N ASP A 53 5.67 -9.28 -19.97
CA ASP A 53 5.46 -10.61 -20.50
C ASP A 53 5.09 -11.59 -19.38
N LYS A 54 3.82 -11.55 -19.00
CA LYS A 54 3.25 -12.39 -17.94
C LYS A 54 3.23 -13.88 -18.26
N HIS A 55 3.48 -14.26 -19.51
CA HIS A 55 3.45 -15.65 -19.99
C HIS A 55 4.82 -16.14 -20.47
N ALA A 56 5.89 -15.38 -20.19
CA ALA A 56 7.24 -15.76 -20.52
C ALA A 56 7.62 -17.11 -19.91
N HIS A 57 8.46 -17.86 -20.63
CA HIS A 57 9.10 -19.03 -20.08
C HIS A 57 10.41 -18.60 -19.42
N THR A 58 10.51 -18.78 -18.11
CA THR A 58 11.63 -18.27 -17.30
C THR A 58 12.32 -19.40 -16.56
N THR A 59 13.65 -19.42 -16.55
CA THR A 59 14.45 -20.29 -15.68
C THR A 59 15.19 -19.44 -14.64
N ARG A 60 16.12 -20.03 -13.87
CA ARG A 60 16.96 -19.27 -12.93
C ARG A 60 17.98 -18.35 -13.61
N SER A 61 18.20 -18.49 -14.91
CA SER A 61 19.24 -17.77 -15.64
C SER A 61 18.85 -17.41 -17.08
N THR A 62 17.57 -17.60 -17.45
CA THR A 62 17.11 -17.31 -18.81
C THR A 62 15.68 -16.78 -18.79
N TYR A 63 15.47 -15.71 -19.55
CA TYR A 63 14.18 -15.19 -19.94
C TYR A 63 13.94 -15.45 -21.44
N THR A 64 12.75 -15.95 -21.80
CA THR A 64 12.37 -16.15 -23.20
C THR A 64 11.00 -15.54 -23.47
N PHE A 65 10.93 -14.68 -24.49
CA PHE A 65 9.69 -14.02 -24.90
C PHE A 65 8.60 -15.04 -25.25
N ASN A 66 7.39 -14.81 -24.74
CA ASN A 66 6.19 -15.45 -25.21
C ASN A 66 5.67 -14.71 -26.45
N THR A 67 6.08 -15.16 -27.63
CA THR A 67 5.71 -14.52 -28.90
C THR A 67 4.22 -14.64 -29.23
N GLU A 68 3.54 -15.67 -28.74
CA GLU A 68 2.07 -15.84 -28.89
C GLU A 68 1.31 -14.74 -28.15
N PHE A 69 1.82 -14.30 -27.00
CA PHE A 69 1.27 -13.19 -26.23
C PHE A 69 1.74 -11.83 -26.77
N LEU A 70 3.03 -11.68 -27.04
CA LEU A 70 3.62 -10.37 -27.35
C LEU A 70 3.36 -9.88 -28.78
N ASN A 71 3.34 -10.76 -29.78
CA ASN A 71 3.12 -10.33 -31.16
C ASN A 71 1.73 -9.71 -31.38
N PRO A 72 0.63 -10.26 -30.83
CA PRO A 72 -0.67 -9.58 -30.83
C PRO A 72 -0.63 -8.22 -30.14
N GLU A 73 0.05 -8.11 -28.98
CA GLU A 73 0.16 -6.83 -28.25
C GLU A 73 0.91 -5.77 -29.06
N ILE A 74 2.00 -6.14 -29.74
CA ILE A 74 2.71 -5.23 -30.64
C ILE A 74 1.77 -4.66 -31.71
N LYS A 75 0.99 -5.53 -32.37
CA LYS A 75 0.04 -5.11 -33.41
C LYS A 75 -1.08 -4.24 -32.85
N ARG A 76 -1.65 -4.63 -31.71
CA ARG A 76 -2.73 -3.90 -31.04
C ARG A 76 -2.28 -2.49 -30.66
N ILE A 77 -1.14 -2.38 -29.98
CA ILE A 77 -0.59 -1.09 -29.53
C ILE A 77 -0.21 -0.18 -30.71
N TRP A 78 0.35 -0.76 -31.78
CA TRP A 78 0.61 0.00 -33.01
C TRP A 78 -0.68 0.54 -33.62
N ASN A 79 -1.70 -0.30 -33.78
CA ASN A 79 -2.95 0.08 -34.45
C ASN A 79 -3.81 1.05 -33.63
N GLU A 80 -3.87 0.87 -32.31
CA GLU A 80 -4.75 1.65 -31.42
C GLU A 80 -4.09 2.93 -30.89
N GLU A 81 -2.78 2.87 -30.59
CA GLU A 81 -2.06 3.95 -29.89
C GLU A 81 -0.98 4.59 -30.78
N GLY A 82 -0.66 3.97 -31.91
CA GLY A 82 0.40 4.41 -32.81
C GLY A 82 1.80 4.31 -32.20
N LEU A 83 1.99 3.49 -31.16
CA LEU A 83 3.30 3.31 -30.52
C LEU A 83 4.04 2.13 -31.15
N SER A 84 5.30 2.34 -31.50
CA SER A 84 6.21 1.28 -31.94
C SER A 84 6.78 0.57 -30.72
N CYS A 85 6.96 -0.74 -30.79
CA CYS A 85 7.86 -1.44 -29.87
C CYS A 85 9.25 -0.85 -30.11
N ILE A 86 9.88 -0.17 -29.16
CA ILE A 86 11.18 0.53 -29.28
C ILE A 86 12.32 -0.16 -28.50
N GLY A 87 12.00 -1.21 -27.74
CA GLY A 87 12.98 -1.86 -26.90
C GLY A 87 12.50 -3.11 -26.19
N PHE A 88 13.45 -3.77 -25.55
CA PHE A 88 13.31 -5.03 -24.83
C PHE A 88 13.83 -4.83 -23.41
N ILE A 89 13.16 -5.37 -22.40
CA ILE A 89 13.60 -5.22 -21.01
C ILE A 89 13.51 -6.56 -20.30
N HIS A 90 14.52 -6.89 -19.51
CA HIS A 90 14.48 -8.06 -18.64
C HIS A 90 15.35 -7.87 -17.40
N SER A 91 15.09 -8.67 -16.37
CA SER A 91 15.86 -8.66 -15.13
C SER A 91 16.95 -9.71 -15.11
N HIS A 92 18.11 -9.37 -14.57
CA HIS A 92 19.19 -10.31 -14.24
C HIS A 92 19.35 -10.45 -12.73
N PRO A 93 19.93 -11.56 -12.26
CA PRO A 93 20.45 -11.66 -10.89
C PRO A 93 21.41 -10.50 -10.59
N HIS A 94 21.43 -10.07 -9.33
CA HIS A 94 22.24 -8.94 -8.92
C HIS A 94 23.73 -9.16 -9.22
N GLY A 95 24.39 -8.11 -9.73
CA GLY A 95 25.80 -8.14 -10.13
C GLY A 95 26.03 -8.27 -11.64
N TYR A 96 25.02 -8.69 -12.42
CA TYR A 96 25.13 -8.87 -13.88
C TYR A 96 24.42 -7.75 -14.66
N GLY A 97 24.92 -6.52 -14.56
CA GLY A 97 24.24 -5.32 -15.09
C GLY A 97 24.43 -5.05 -16.59
N ARG A 98 24.92 -6.02 -17.35
CA ARG A 98 25.17 -5.92 -18.80
C ARG A 98 24.45 -7.05 -19.51
N LEU A 99 24.05 -6.81 -20.77
CA LEU A 99 23.54 -7.87 -21.63
C LEU A 99 24.59 -8.98 -21.77
N SER A 100 24.13 -10.22 -21.71
CA SER A 100 24.93 -11.39 -22.05
C SER A 100 25.11 -11.50 -23.58
N PRO A 101 26.10 -12.26 -24.08
CA PRO A 101 26.23 -12.50 -25.52
C PRO A 101 24.97 -13.09 -26.17
N PRO A 102 24.26 -14.07 -25.55
CA PRO A 102 22.96 -14.54 -26.06
C PRO A 102 21.90 -13.43 -26.17
N ASP A 103 21.82 -12.51 -25.20
CA ASP A 103 20.87 -11.39 -25.26
C ASP A 103 21.17 -10.48 -26.47
N ILE A 104 22.45 -10.17 -26.69
CA ILE A 104 22.89 -9.33 -27.81
C ILE A 104 22.56 -10.01 -29.13
N GLU A 105 22.87 -11.30 -29.27
CA GLU A 105 22.58 -12.06 -30.50
C GLU A 105 21.08 -12.08 -30.78
N TYR A 106 20.28 -12.39 -29.76
CA TYR A 106 18.83 -12.47 -29.89
C TYR A 106 18.20 -11.11 -30.23
N PHE A 107 18.53 -10.04 -29.51
CA PHE A 107 17.99 -8.71 -29.80
C PHE A 107 18.53 -8.15 -31.13
N SER A 108 19.74 -8.52 -31.54
CA SER A 108 20.28 -8.14 -32.85
C SER A 108 19.48 -8.77 -33.99
N SER A 109 19.03 -10.02 -33.85
CA SER A 109 18.18 -10.67 -34.85
C SER A 109 16.84 -9.94 -35.05
N MET A 110 16.36 -9.21 -34.04
CA MET A 110 15.11 -8.44 -34.15
C MET A 110 15.20 -7.27 -35.14
N PHE A 111 16.40 -6.81 -35.51
CA PHE A 111 16.55 -5.79 -36.55
C PHE A 111 16.13 -6.29 -37.95
N GLU A 112 16.14 -7.61 -38.19
CA GLU A 112 15.71 -8.18 -39.47
C GLU A 112 14.19 -8.10 -39.63
N SER A 113 13.45 -8.33 -38.54
CA SER A 113 11.99 -8.32 -38.54
C SER A 113 11.38 -6.94 -38.25
N MET A 114 12.08 -6.12 -37.46
CA MET A 114 11.64 -4.77 -37.08
C MET A 114 12.79 -3.75 -37.26
N PRO A 115 13.14 -3.40 -38.52
CA PRO A 115 14.29 -2.55 -38.81
C PRO A 115 14.19 -1.17 -38.18
N ARG A 116 15.31 -0.70 -37.61
CA ARG A 116 15.44 0.63 -36.99
C ARG A 116 16.91 0.98 -36.73
N LYS A 117 17.15 2.18 -36.21
CA LYS A 117 18.50 2.66 -35.87
C LYS A 117 19.08 1.98 -34.62
N HIS A 118 18.27 1.79 -33.59
CA HIS A 118 18.68 1.16 -32.33
C HIS A 118 17.48 0.65 -31.53
N TYR A 119 17.74 -0.25 -30.59
CA TYR A 119 16.82 -0.69 -29.53
C TYR A 119 17.29 -0.19 -28.17
N ILE A 120 16.32 0.11 -27.30
CA ILE A 120 16.54 0.31 -25.86
C ILE A 120 16.49 -1.07 -25.19
N THR A 121 17.53 -1.45 -24.46
CA THR A 121 17.72 -2.81 -23.90
C THR A 121 18.09 -2.82 -22.41
N PRO A 122 17.35 -2.16 -21.51
CA PRO A 122 17.69 -2.08 -20.10
C PRO A 122 17.69 -3.44 -19.40
N ILE A 123 18.62 -3.60 -18.47
CA ILE A 123 18.68 -4.71 -17.52
C ILE A 123 18.23 -4.23 -16.14
N VAL A 124 17.30 -4.96 -15.54
CA VAL A 124 16.75 -4.63 -14.22
C VAL A 124 17.37 -5.53 -13.15
N PHE A 125 17.86 -4.94 -12.07
CA PHE A 125 18.03 -5.62 -10.79
C PHE A 125 16.77 -5.43 -9.98
N THR A 126 16.33 -6.50 -9.33
CA THR A 126 15.04 -6.57 -8.66
C THR A 126 15.22 -6.51 -7.15
N VAL A 127 14.14 -6.14 -6.44
CA VAL A 127 14.15 -6.10 -4.98
C VAL A 127 14.46 -7.48 -4.36
N PRO A 128 13.84 -8.60 -4.82
CA PRO A 128 14.13 -9.92 -4.26
C PRO A 128 15.59 -10.37 -4.40
N ASP A 129 16.33 -9.85 -5.38
CA ASP A 129 17.72 -10.25 -5.66
C ASP A 129 18.78 -9.30 -5.07
N GLY A 130 18.39 -8.31 -4.26
CA GLY A 130 19.35 -7.45 -3.53
C GLY A 130 19.26 -5.95 -3.86
N GLY A 131 18.20 -5.52 -4.53
CA GLY A 131 17.85 -4.11 -4.66
C GLY A 131 17.44 -3.71 -6.08
N PHE A 132 16.55 -2.73 -6.16
CA PHE A 132 16.04 -2.25 -7.44
C PHE A 132 17.04 -1.30 -8.13
N LYS A 133 17.40 -1.62 -9.37
CA LYS A 133 18.20 -0.74 -10.24
C LYS A 133 17.94 -1.05 -11.69
N ILE A 134 17.71 -0.04 -12.52
CA ILE A 134 17.68 -0.21 -13.98
C ILE A 134 19.04 0.23 -14.55
N ASN A 135 19.70 -0.66 -15.29
CA ASN A 135 20.92 -0.38 -16.04
C ASN A 135 20.52 -0.26 -17.52
N ALA A 136 20.38 0.97 -18.02
CA ALA A 136 19.98 1.19 -19.40
C ALA A 136 21.11 0.93 -20.39
N HIS A 137 20.79 0.22 -21.46
CA HIS A 137 21.67 -0.06 -22.57
C HIS A 137 20.99 0.29 -23.89
N ILE A 138 21.78 0.76 -24.85
CA ILE A 138 21.34 1.00 -26.23
C ILE A 138 22.10 0.06 -27.13
N LEU A 139 21.37 -0.75 -27.89
CA LEU A 139 21.90 -1.65 -28.92
C LEU A 139 21.64 -1.01 -30.29
N ARG A 140 22.70 -0.67 -31.02
CA ARG A 140 22.60 -0.07 -32.36
C ARG A 140 22.58 -1.16 -33.44
N ASN A 141 21.88 -0.89 -34.53
CA ASN A 141 21.81 -1.85 -35.64
C ASN A 141 23.19 -2.08 -36.26
N GLY A 142 23.60 -3.33 -36.40
CA GLY A 142 24.92 -3.73 -36.91
C GLY A 142 26.04 -3.69 -35.87
N GLU A 143 25.77 -3.28 -34.63
CA GLU A 143 26.77 -3.28 -33.56
C GLU A 143 26.63 -4.51 -32.65
N ARG A 144 27.77 -5.02 -32.15
CA ARG A 144 27.82 -6.14 -31.20
C ARG A 144 28.00 -5.70 -29.75
N ASN A 145 28.19 -4.41 -29.51
CA ASN A 145 28.36 -3.84 -28.18
C ASN A 145 27.20 -2.90 -27.88
N THR A 146 26.81 -2.82 -26.61
CA THR A 146 25.84 -1.84 -26.16
C THR A 146 26.51 -0.59 -25.59
N SER A 147 25.85 0.55 -25.75
CA SER A 147 26.20 1.79 -25.07
C SER A 147 25.43 1.90 -23.76
N ILE A 148 26.11 2.14 -22.63
CA ILE A 148 25.45 2.42 -21.35
C ILE A 148 24.76 3.78 -21.44
N ALA A 149 23.50 3.83 -21.05
CA ALA A 149 22.70 5.05 -21.04
C ALA A 149 22.34 5.50 -19.62
N GLU A 150 22.16 6.81 -19.44
CA GLU A 150 21.55 7.40 -18.25
C GLU A 150 20.02 7.32 -18.36
N ILE A 151 19.34 6.98 -17.26
CA ILE A 151 17.88 6.94 -17.23
C ILE A 151 17.35 8.29 -16.76
N VAL A 152 16.39 8.82 -17.50
CA VAL A 152 15.67 10.04 -17.16
C VAL A 152 14.18 9.72 -17.10
N VAL A 153 13.60 9.81 -15.90
CA VAL A 153 12.15 9.68 -15.71
C VAL A 153 11.50 11.03 -15.97
N LEU A 154 10.49 11.03 -16.81
CA LEU A 154 9.72 12.21 -17.22
C LEU A 154 8.28 12.09 -16.70
N PRO A 155 7.59 13.20 -16.40
CA PRO A 155 6.18 13.15 -16.02
C PRO A 155 5.32 12.68 -17.20
N ASP A 156 4.19 12.04 -16.92
CA ASP A 156 3.30 11.47 -17.96
C ASP A 156 2.72 12.52 -18.92
N ASP A 157 2.61 13.78 -18.47
CA ASP A 157 2.15 14.91 -19.27
C ASP A 157 3.27 15.56 -20.09
N TYR A 158 4.47 14.95 -20.13
CA TYR A 158 5.62 15.46 -20.87
C TYR A 158 5.29 15.68 -22.34
N ARG A 159 5.30 16.95 -22.76
CA ARG A 159 5.17 17.35 -24.15
C ARG A 159 6.56 17.55 -24.73
N PHE A 160 6.90 16.75 -25.74
CA PHE A 160 8.12 16.97 -26.51
C PHE A 160 8.02 18.35 -27.18
N LYS A 161 8.79 19.32 -26.69
CA LYS A 161 9.00 20.59 -27.39
C LYS A 161 9.99 20.30 -28.51
N SER A 162 9.52 20.28 -29.75
CA SER A 162 10.35 20.07 -30.94
C SER A 162 11.25 21.27 -31.27
N GLU A 163 11.77 21.99 -30.28
CA GLU A 163 12.67 23.12 -30.49
C GLU A 163 14.13 22.65 -30.36
N MET A 164 14.88 22.91 -31.45
CA MET A 164 16.35 22.82 -31.61
C MET A 164 16.98 21.51 -32.11
N VAL A 165 16.60 21.06 -33.33
CA VAL A 165 17.57 20.50 -34.30
C VAL A 165 17.23 20.97 -35.73
N LEU A 166 17.27 22.28 -35.95
CA LEU A 166 17.41 22.89 -37.27
C LEU A 166 18.34 24.10 -37.12
N ASP A 167 19.64 23.82 -37.11
CA ASP A 167 20.79 24.71 -37.37
C ASP A 167 22.02 23.81 -37.08
N ASN A 168 22.92 23.43 -37.99
CA ASN A 168 23.49 24.11 -39.13
C ASN A 168 23.87 23.10 -40.22
N ASN A 169 23.71 23.53 -41.48
CA ASN A 169 24.24 22.98 -42.75
C ASN A 169 23.15 22.54 -43.74
N PHE A 170 22.47 23.53 -44.33
CA PHE A 170 22.11 23.41 -45.74
C PHE A 170 21.97 24.79 -46.39
N SER A 171 23.05 25.20 -47.06
CA SER A 171 23.07 26.31 -47.99
C SER A 171 22.47 25.87 -49.33
N VAL A 172 21.26 26.31 -49.67
CA VAL A 172 20.81 26.43 -51.08
C VAL A 172 19.80 27.58 -51.21
N GLU A 173 20.33 28.69 -51.73
CA GLU A 173 19.82 29.52 -52.83
C GLU A 173 18.31 29.82 -53.02
N GLN A 174 18.07 31.10 -53.27
CA GLN A 174 16.79 31.78 -53.50
C GLN A 174 15.98 31.24 -54.69
N LYS A 175 14.66 31.06 -54.50
CA LYS A 175 13.60 31.53 -55.43
C LYS A 175 12.18 31.37 -54.86
N THR A 176 11.30 32.31 -55.23
CA THR A 176 9.82 32.33 -55.10
C THR A 176 9.20 33.14 -53.95
N GLU A 177 9.52 34.43 -53.94
CA GLU A 177 8.77 35.46 -53.25
C GLU A 177 7.47 35.77 -54.05
N THR A 178 6.36 35.13 -53.66
CA THR A 178 4.94 35.57 -53.84
C THR A 178 3.96 34.43 -53.55
N TRP A 179 4.35 33.18 -53.72
CA TRP A 179 3.52 32.01 -53.39
C TRP A 179 3.53 31.65 -51.89
N GLY A 180 4.48 32.20 -51.11
CA GLY A 180 4.64 31.95 -49.68
C GLY A 180 3.64 32.69 -48.76
N LYS A 181 3.11 33.86 -49.16
CA LYS A 181 2.21 34.64 -48.28
C LYS A 181 0.85 33.94 -48.07
N ARG A 182 0.26 33.37 -49.11
CA ARG A 182 -1.03 32.64 -49.00
C ARG A 182 -0.89 31.35 -48.19
N LYS A 183 0.22 30.61 -48.35
CA LYS A 183 0.50 29.42 -47.54
C LYS A 183 0.73 29.76 -46.07
N LYS A 184 1.42 30.87 -45.75
CA LYS A 184 1.59 31.33 -44.37
C LYS A 184 0.26 31.70 -43.72
N VAL A 185 -0.63 32.39 -44.42
CA VAL A 185 -1.98 32.73 -43.90
C VAL A 185 -2.82 31.47 -43.69
N MET A 186 -2.80 30.52 -44.64
CA MET A 186 -3.52 29.24 -44.48
C MET A 186 -2.96 28.39 -43.33
N LEU A 187 -1.64 28.38 -43.13
CA LEU A 187 -0.99 27.66 -42.03
C LEU A 187 -1.32 28.28 -40.67
N ILE A 188 -1.33 29.61 -40.57
CA ILE A 188 -1.73 30.30 -39.35
C ILE A 188 -3.21 30.02 -39.05
N ALA A 189 -4.09 30.10 -40.07
CA ALA A 189 -5.51 29.80 -39.90
C ALA A 189 -5.77 28.35 -39.45
N SER A 190 -5.03 27.36 -39.98
CA SER A 190 -5.18 25.96 -39.56
C SER A 190 -4.71 25.72 -38.13
N ILE A 191 -3.66 26.42 -37.68
CA ILE A 191 -3.19 26.38 -36.29
C ILE A 191 -4.26 26.97 -35.35
N TYR A 192 -4.83 28.13 -35.69
CA TYR A 192 -5.89 28.74 -34.89
C TYR A 192 -7.14 27.86 -34.83
N PHE A 193 -7.54 27.24 -35.95
CA PHE A 193 -8.65 26.30 -35.98
C PHE A 193 -8.39 25.05 -35.12
N GLY A 194 -7.17 24.52 -35.16
CA GLY A 194 -6.74 23.43 -34.29
C GLY A 194 -6.77 23.79 -32.81
N LEU A 195 -6.34 25.00 -32.45
CA LEU A 195 -6.40 25.51 -31.08
C LEU A 195 -7.84 25.68 -30.57
N ILE A 196 -8.74 26.21 -31.40
CA ILE A 196 -10.15 26.39 -31.05
C ILE A 196 -10.85 25.03 -30.87
N THR A 197 -10.62 24.09 -31.78
CA THR A 197 -11.20 22.74 -31.67
C THR A 197 -10.65 22.01 -30.45
N PHE A 198 -9.35 22.16 -30.15
CA PHE A 198 -8.75 21.61 -28.94
C PHE A 198 -9.37 22.19 -27.66
N LEU A 199 -9.52 23.52 -27.57
CA LEU A 199 -10.15 24.17 -26.41
C LEU A 199 -11.60 23.73 -26.22
N PHE A 200 -12.35 23.54 -27.31
CA PHE A 200 -13.73 23.06 -27.26
C PHE A 200 -13.81 21.61 -26.74
N VAL A 201 -12.96 20.70 -27.25
CA VAL A 201 -12.89 19.30 -26.79
C VAL A 201 -12.44 19.24 -25.33
N TYR A 202 -11.45 20.05 -24.94
CA TYR A 202 -10.99 20.15 -23.56
C TYR A 202 -12.11 20.59 -22.62
N GLN A 203 -12.90 21.60 -23.01
CA GLN A 203 -14.05 22.06 -22.24
C GLN A 203 -15.09 20.95 -22.05
N LEU A 204 -15.40 20.17 -23.10
CA LEU A 204 -16.32 19.03 -23.00
C LEU A 204 -15.77 17.94 -22.06
N PHE A 205 -14.47 17.67 -22.11
CA PHE A 205 -13.81 16.71 -21.22
C PHE A 205 -13.89 17.13 -19.76
N VAL A 206 -13.60 18.42 -19.46
CA VAL A 206 -13.72 18.97 -18.10
C VAL A 206 -15.16 18.86 -17.58
N GLN A 207 -16.17 19.18 -18.40
CA GLN A 207 -17.57 19.03 -18.04
C GLN A 207 -17.94 17.56 -17.75
N HIS A 208 -17.47 16.62 -18.57
CA HIS A 208 -17.68 15.19 -18.37
C HIS A 208 -17.01 14.69 -17.06
N TYR A 209 -15.79 15.13 -16.81
CA TYR A 209 -15.02 14.77 -15.61
C TYR A 209 -15.71 15.26 -14.32
N ILE A 210 -16.19 16.51 -14.30
CA ILE A 210 -16.93 17.07 -13.15
C ILE A 210 -18.20 16.25 -12.89
N LYS A 211 -18.96 15.92 -13.95
CA LYS A 211 -20.20 15.15 -13.83
C LYS A 211 -19.96 13.74 -13.29
N ASN A 212 -18.93 13.05 -13.76
CA ASN A 212 -18.58 11.70 -13.26
C ASN A 212 -18.11 11.74 -11.80
N THR A 213 -17.28 12.72 -11.44
CA THR A 213 -16.78 12.88 -10.07
C THR A 213 -17.93 13.14 -9.09
N GLN A 214 -18.86 14.03 -9.43
CA GLN A 214 -20.06 14.28 -8.62
C GLN A 214 -20.91 13.01 -8.46
N THR A 215 -21.09 12.24 -9.53
CA THR A 215 -21.88 10.99 -9.49
C THR A 215 -21.25 9.96 -8.57
N ASN A 216 -19.91 9.83 -8.58
CA ASN A 216 -19.19 8.90 -7.71
C ASN A 216 -19.24 9.32 -6.23
N ILE A 217 -19.10 10.62 -5.94
CA ILE A 217 -19.21 11.14 -4.57
C ILE A 217 -20.62 10.87 -4.02
N ILE A 218 -21.67 11.14 -4.81
CA ILE A 218 -23.05 10.88 -4.40
C ILE A 218 -23.25 9.39 -4.09
N ARG A 219 -22.75 8.49 -4.94
CA ARG A 219 -22.86 7.03 -4.72
C ARG A 219 -22.20 6.60 -3.41
N ASN A 220 -20.98 7.08 -3.15
CA ASN A 220 -20.24 6.74 -1.93
C ASN A 220 -20.95 7.25 -0.67
N VAL A 221 -21.56 8.45 -0.72
CA VAL A 221 -22.33 8.98 0.41
C VAL A 221 -23.55 8.11 0.71
N TYR A 222 -24.27 7.64 -0.31
CA TYR A 222 -25.39 6.71 -0.11
C TYR A 222 -24.94 5.38 0.50
N GLU A 223 -23.84 4.80 0.02
CA GLU A 223 -23.33 3.53 0.54
C GLU A 223 -22.88 3.64 2.00
N ILE A 224 -22.20 4.72 2.37
CA ILE A 224 -21.82 5.00 3.76
C ILE A 224 -23.06 5.13 4.64
N THR A 225 -24.08 5.86 4.18
CA THR A 225 -25.32 6.09 4.93
C THR A 225 -26.06 4.78 5.20
N ASP A 226 -26.16 3.89 4.20
CA ASP A 226 -26.80 2.59 4.36
C ASP A 226 -26.01 1.67 5.31
N ARG A 227 -24.67 1.70 5.24
CA ARG A 227 -23.83 0.97 6.20
C ARG A 227 -24.03 1.45 7.63
N MET A 228 -24.14 2.76 7.85
CA MET A 228 -24.41 3.32 9.18
C MET A 228 -25.75 2.85 9.74
N LYS A 229 -26.81 2.86 8.94
CA LYS A 229 -28.14 2.34 9.37
C LYS A 229 -28.10 0.86 9.75
N ASN A 230 -27.35 0.05 9.01
CA ASN A 230 -27.19 -1.37 9.32
C ASN A 230 -26.43 -1.58 10.65
N ILE A 231 -25.38 -0.80 10.89
CA ILE A 231 -24.64 -0.85 12.16
C ILE A 231 -25.54 -0.45 13.34
N GLU A 232 -26.32 0.63 13.20
CA GLU A 232 -27.26 1.06 14.24
C GLU A 232 -28.28 -0.05 14.57
N LYS A 233 -28.78 -0.74 13.55
CA LYS A 233 -29.69 -1.88 13.73
C LYS A 233 -29.02 -3.04 14.47
N GLU A 234 -27.79 -3.41 14.11
CA GLU A 234 -27.05 -4.46 14.81
C GLU A 234 -26.77 -4.11 16.28
N ILE A 235 -26.44 -2.85 16.56
CA ILE A 235 -26.24 -2.37 17.95
C ILE A 235 -27.56 -2.45 18.73
N ALA A 236 -28.68 -2.06 18.12
CA ALA A 236 -30.00 -2.16 18.74
C ALA A 236 -30.38 -3.63 19.05
N GLU A 237 -30.09 -4.56 18.13
CA GLU A 237 -30.34 -5.99 18.35
C GLU A 237 -29.44 -6.59 19.44
N LYS A 238 -28.15 -6.21 19.48
CA LYS A 238 -27.19 -6.71 20.49
C LYS A 238 -27.42 -6.13 21.89
N SER A 239 -27.92 -4.90 21.97
CA SER A 239 -28.23 -4.24 23.25
C SER A 239 -29.57 -4.68 23.85
N TYR A 240 -30.40 -5.38 23.07
CA TYR A 240 -31.65 -5.95 23.55
C TYR A 240 -31.39 -7.21 24.41
N VAL A 241 -31.30 -7.03 25.72
CA VAL A 241 -31.27 -8.15 26.68
C VAL A 241 -32.71 -8.58 26.96
N PRO A 242 -33.11 -9.83 26.66
CA PRO A 242 -34.46 -10.28 26.93
C PRO A 242 -34.79 -10.15 28.42
N SER A 243 -35.98 -9.63 28.74
CA SER A 243 -36.44 -9.37 30.12
C SER A 243 -36.37 -10.59 31.07
N GLN A 244 -36.24 -11.80 30.53
CA GLN A 244 -36.06 -13.03 31.31
C GLN A 244 -34.61 -13.17 31.83
N GLU A 245 -33.61 -12.80 31.03
CA GLU A 245 -32.20 -12.92 31.42
C GLU A 245 -31.83 -11.89 32.49
N LEU A 246 -32.40 -10.68 32.40
CA LEU A 246 -32.31 -9.65 33.45
C LEU A 246 -32.91 -10.14 34.77
N ARG A 247 -34.10 -10.74 34.74
CA ARG A 247 -34.74 -11.35 35.92
C ARG A 247 -33.91 -12.49 36.52
N GLN A 248 -33.27 -13.32 35.67
CA GLN A 248 -32.38 -14.39 36.13
C GLN A 248 -31.14 -13.83 36.84
N ARG A 249 -30.52 -12.77 36.28
CA ARG A 249 -29.35 -12.11 36.89
C ARG A 249 -29.69 -11.47 38.23
N GLU A 250 -30.84 -10.81 38.33
CA GLU A 250 -31.32 -10.25 39.60
C GLU A 250 -31.57 -11.32 40.66
N ALA A 251 -32.19 -12.44 40.29
CA ALA A 251 -32.43 -13.57 41.18
C ALA A 251 -31.11 -14.19 41.69
N ASN A 252 -30.11 -14.35 40.81
CA ASN A 252 -28.80 -14.88 41.19
C ASN A 252 -28.06 -13.94 42.14
N ASN A 253 -28.09 -12.63 41.88
CA ASN A 253 -27.47 -11.62 42.75
C ASN A 253 -28.15 -11.58 44.13
N ALA A 254 -29.46 -11.73 44.19
CA ALA A 254 -30.21 -11.81 45.45
C ALA A 254 -29.84 -13.06 46.26
N LYS A 255 -29.58 -14.19 45.59
CA LYS A 255 -29.13 -15.42 46.23
C LYS A 255 -27.74 -15.27 46.84
N LEU A 256 -26.78 -14.70 46.10
CA LEU A 256 -25.42 -14.43 46.60
C LEU A 256 -25.43 -13.56 47.87
N LYS A 257 -26.20 -12.47 47.87
CA LYS A 257 -26.32 -11.60 49.06
C LYS A 257 -26.87 -12.33 50.29
N ARG A 258 -27.78 -13.29 50.10
CA ARG A 258 -28.30 -14.11 51.20
C ARG A 258 -27.24 -15.04 51.76
N GLU A 259 -26.45 -15.66 50.90
CA GLU A 259 -25.35 -16.56 51.30
C GLU A 259 -24.27 -15.82 52.09
N GLU A 260 -23.85 -14.64 51.63
CA GLU A 260 -22.91 -13.77 52.37
C GLU A 260 -23.44 -13.38 53.76
N THR A 261 -24.73 -13.08 53.86
CA THR A 261 -25.37 -12.71 55.14
C THR A 261 -25.38 -13.90 56.12
N ILE A 262 -25.61 -15.12 55.63
CA ILE A 262 -25.59 -16.34 56.45
C ILE A 262 -24.17 -16.62 56.93
N GLU A 263 -23.17 -16.47 56.07
CA GLU A 263 -21.78 -16.71 56.41
C GLU A 263 -21.28 -15.73 57.48
N GLN A 264 -21.61 -14.43 57.35
CA GLN A 264 -21.29 -13.41 58.35
C GLN A 264 -21.95 -13.69 59.72
N LYS A 265 -23.22 -14.14 59.73
CA LYS A 265 -23.91 -14.55 60.97
C LYS A 265 -23.23 -15.75 61.62
N THR A 266 -22.86 -16.74 60.82
CA THR A 266 -22.19 -17.97 61.30
C THR A 266 -20.83 -17.65 61.90
N PHE A 267 -20.06 -16.78 61.24
CA PHE A 267 -18.77 -16.31 61.71
C PHE A 267 -18.88 -15.57 63.06
N LYS A 268 -19.82 -14.62 63.20
CA LYS A 268 -20.07 -13.93 64.48
C LYS A 268 -20.42 -14.88 65.62
N ASN A 269 -21.25 -15.88 65.37
CA ASN A 269 -21.63 -16.88 66.37
C ASN A 269 -20.42 -17.72 66.83
N SER A 270 -19.51 -18.06 65.92
CA SER A 270 -18.29 -18.82 66.24
C SER A 270 -17.33 -18.04 67.16
N ILE A 271 -17.21 -16.72 66.96
CA ILE A 271 -16.37 -15.85 67.79
C ILE A 271 -16.94 -15.75 69.21
N ASN A 272 -18.26 -15.53 69.33
CA ASN A 272 -18.92 -15.46 70.64
C ASN A 272 -18.73 -16.75 71.45
N LYS A 273 -18.88 -17.92 70.81
CA LYS A 273 -18.70 -19.21 71.47
C LYS A 273 -17.28 -19.41 72.01
N LYS A 274 -16.25 -19.04 71.24
CA LYS A 274 -14.84 -19.11 71.67
C LYS A 274 -14.53 -18.15 72.83
N SER A 275 -15.14 -16.97 72.84
CA SER A 275 -14.99 -15.99 73.93
C SER A 275 -15.53 -16.50 75.26
N VAL A 276 -16.74 -17.10 75.23
CA VAL A 276 -17.37 -17.70 76.42
C VAL A 276 -16.53 -18.87 76.97
N GLU A 277 -16.01 -19.73 76.09
CA GLU A 277 -15.20 -20.87 76.50
C GLU A 277 -13.85 -20.44 77.11
N LYS A 278 -13.23 -19.38 76.58
CA LYS A 278 -11.98 -18.82 77.13
C LYS A 278 -12.20 -18.22 78.52
N LYS A 279 -13.28 -17.45 78.73
CA LYS A 279 -13.64 -16.91 80.05
C LYS A 279 -13.87 -18.02 81.08
N SER A 280 -14.56 -19.10 80.70
CA SER A 280 -14.77 -20.28 81.55
C SER A 280 -13.44 -20.92 82.00
N LYS A 281 -12.51 -21.16 81.06
CA LYS A 281 -11.20 -21.77 81.36
C LYS A 281 -10.33 -20.88 82.26
N THR A 282 -10.34 -19.56 82.06
CA THR A 282 -9.61 -18.62 82.92
C THR A 282 -10.16 -18.60 84.35
N LYS A 283 -11.49 -18.65 84.51
CA LYS A 283 -12.15 -18.69 85.83
C LYS A 283 -11.84 -19.98 86.58
N ALA A 284 -11.79 -21.12 85.87
CA ALA A 284 -11.38 -22.40 86.45
C ALA A 284 -9.89 -22.43 86.87
N ALA A 285 -9.00 -21.87 86.06
CA ALA A 285 -7.56 -21.84 86.36
C ALA A 285 -7.22 -20.98 87.59
N LEU A 286 -7.89 -19.83 87.77
CA LEU A 286 -7.71 -18.98 88.94
C LEU A 286 -8.17 -19.63 90.26
N LEU A 287 -9.16 -20.54 90.18
CA LEU A 287 -9.69 -21.28 91.32
C LEU A 287 -8.71 -22.36 91.82
N VAL A 288 -8.03 -23.05 90.90
CA VAL A 288 -7.11 -24.15 91.23
C VAL A 288 -5.76 -23.64 91.74
N GLY A 289 -5.33 -22.45 91.32
CA GLY A 289 -4.07 -21.85 91.75
C GLY A 289 -4.07 -21.19 93.14
N GLY A 290 -5.20 -21.20 93.87
CA GLY A 290 -5.30 -20.65 95.23
C GLY A 290 -5.21 -19.12 95.32
N ILE A 291 -5.26 -18.40 94.20
CA ILE A 291 -5.09 -16.93 94.15
C ILE A 291 -6.37 -16.20 94.61
N ILE A 292 -7.53 -16.84 94.58
CA ILE A 292 -8.82 -16.22 94.91
C ILE A 292 -9.60 -17.14 95.86
N SER A 293 -10.03 -16.64 97.02
CA SER A 293 -10.87 -17.41 97.96
C SER A 293 -12.29 -17.60 97.40
N LYS A 294 -13.02 -18.62 97.88
CA LYS A 294 -14.41 -18.90 97.46
C LYS A 294 -15.35 -17.70 97.65
N ASP A 295 -15.10 -16.85 98.65
CA ASP A 295 -15.93 -15.68 98.94
C ASP A 295 -15.73 -14.55 97.91
N SER A 296 -14.51 -14.41 97.40
CA SER A 296 -14.19 -13.44 96.33
C SER A 296 -14.82 -13.81 94.98
N ILE A 297 -15.11 -15.10 94.75
CA ILE A 297 -15.82 -15.56 93.54
C ILE A 297 -17.32 -15.25 93.60
N ALA A 298 -17.93 -15.29 94.80
CA ALA A 298 -19.32 -14.88 94.98
C ALA A 298 -19.50 -13.38 94.70
N LEU A 299 -18.53 -12.54 95.08
CA LEU A 299 -18.53 -11.10 94.80
C LEU A 299 -18.37 -10.80 93.31
N ILE A 300 -17.47 -11.50 92.61
CA ILE A 300 -17.29 -11.35 91.15
C ILE A 300 -18.54 -11.79 90.39
N ASN A 301 -19.16 -12.91 90.78
CA ASN A 301 -20.41 -13.36 90.18
C ASN A 301 -21.53 -12.35 90.40
N HIS A 302 -21.63 -11.76 91.60
CA HIS A 302 -22.64 -10.74 91.90
C HIS A 302 -22.47 -9.47 91.05
N LEU A 303 -21.22 -9.03 90.84
CA LEU A 303 -20.89 -7.89 89.97
C LEU A 303 -21.15 -8.18 88.48
N GLU A 304 -20.85 -9.39 87.99
CA GLU A 304 -21.13 -9.79 86.59
C GLU A 304 -22.65 -9.89 86.31
N THR A 305 -23.46 -10.34 87.27
CA THR A 305 -24.94 -10.32 87.13
C THR A 305 -25.52 -8.91 87.09
N LYS A 306 -24.90 -7.94 87.79
CA LYS A 306 -25.36 -6.54 87.79
C LYS A 306 -25.05 -5.83 86.47
N GLN A 307 -23.90 -6.15 85.87
CA GLN A 307 -23.46 -5.57 84.60
C GLN A 307 -24.23 -6.12 83.38
N THR A 308 -24.78 -7.33 83.48
CA THR A 308 -25.62 -7.92 82.41
C THR A 308 -27.08 -7.43 82.47
N SER A 309 -27.60 -7.03 83.63
CA SER A 309 -28.93 -6.42 83.76
C SER A 309 -29.02 -4.95 83.30
N GLU A 310 -27.92 -4.19 83.34
CA GLU A 310 -27.88 -2.81 82.83
C GLU A 310 -27.80 -2.73 81.30
N VAL A 311 -27.33 -3.77 80.62
CA VAL A 311 -27.25 -3.80 79.15
C VAL A 311 -28.58 -4.18 78.51
N ASP A 312 -29.50 -4.83 79.24
CA ASP A 312 -30.79 -5.29 78.71
C ASP A 312 -31.98 -4.33 79.03
N SER A 313 -31.73 -3.24 79.76
CA SER A 313 -32.73 -2.18 80.05
C SER A 313 -32.52 -0.89 79.24
N GLY A 314 -31.49 -0.83 78.39
CA GLY A 314 -31.30 0.23 77.39
C GLY A 314 -31.98 -0.12 76.06
N LYS A 315 -33.32 -0.08 76.04
CA LYS A 315 -34.11 0.02 74.80
C LYS A 315 -34.71 1.41 74.68
#